data_AF-A0A0B4ERA5-F1
#
_entry.id   AF-A0A0B4ERA5-F1
#
_cell.length_a   1.000
_cell.length_b   1.000
_cell.length_c   1.000
_cell.angle_alpha   90.00
_cell.angle_beta   90.00
_cell.angle_gamma   90.00
#
_symmetry.space_group_name_H-M   'P 1'
#
loop_
_entity.id
_entity.type
_entity.pdbx_description
1 polymer ?
#
loop_
_entity_poly.entity_id
_entity_poly.type
_entity_poly.pdbx_seq_one_letter_code
_entity_poly.pdbx_strand_id
1 'polypeptide(L)'
;MGSLNRKMPVLIEVNVSGEESKEGYDVLEAEQDIPALLKLENIRICGLMTMAPFTEDAEEQRKVFRKLRILKEEWNKKYFQDKLTELSMGMSNDYKIALQEGATMIRLGRKIFY
;
A
#
# COMPACT_ATOMS: atom_id res chain seq x y z
N MET A 1 27.75 -10.08 -13.08
CA MET A 1 27.67 -8.61 -13.14
C MET A 1 26.22 -8.19 -12.92
N GLY A 2 25.84 -7.91 -11.66
CA GLY A 2 24.51 -7.37 -11.36
C GLY A 2 24.42 -5.94 -11.87
N SER A 3 23.35 -5.59 -12.58
CA SER A 3 23.15 -4.29 -13.20
C SER A 3 23.23 -3.16 -12.17
N LEU A 4 24.34 -2.43 -12.15
CA LEU A 4 24.66 -1.32 -11.23
C LEU A 4 23.78 -0.06 -11.41
N ASN A 5 22.68 -0.12 -12.15
CA ASN A 5 21.84 1.03 -12.48
C ASN A 5 20.34 0.68 -12.59
N ARG A 6 19.82 -0.11 -11.64
CA ARG A 6 18.39 -0.46 -11.58
C ARG A 6 17.69 0.36 -10.50
N LYS A 7 16.64 1.09 -10.87
CA LYS A 7 15.69 1.65 -9.89
C LYS A 7 14.71 0.56 -9.45
N MET A 8 14.76 0.19 -8.18
CA MET A 8 13.87 -0.82 -7.61
C MET A 8 12.46 -0.25 -7.41
N PRO A 9 11.41 -0.78 -8.05
CA PRO A 9 10.05 -0.41 -7.71
C PRO A 9 9.74 -0.85 -6.28
N VAL A 10 9.23 0.08 -5.48
CA VAL A 10 8.86 -0.17 -4.08
C VAL A 10 7.47 0.37 -3.80
N LEU A 11 6.82 -0.21 -2.79
CA LEU A 11 5.57 0.28 -2.22
C LEU A 11 5.86 0.76 -0.80
N ILE A 12 5.19 1.83 -0.37
CA ILE A 12 5.21 2.21 1.04
C ILE A 12 4.13 1.41 1.74
N GLU A 13 4.52 0.58 2.71
CA GLU A 13 3.59 -0.13 3.58
C GLU A 13 3.12 0.81 4.69
N VAL A 14 1.82 1.10 4.73
CA VAL A 14 1.23 2.09 5.63
C VAL A 14 0.20 1.42 6.53
N ASN A 15 0.29 1.70 7.82
CA ASN A 15 -0.72 1.32 8.80
C ASN A 15 -1.88 2.32 8.76
N VAL A 16 -2.92 2.01 7.99
CA VAL A 16 -4.15 2.85 7.90
C VAL A 16 -5.29 2.35 8.80
N SER A 17 -5.09 1.24 9.54
CA SER A 17 -6.05 0.78 10.55
C SER A 17 -5.96 1.63 11.82
N GLY A 18 -4.77 2.15 12.15
CA GLY A 18 -4.51 2.90 13.38
C GLY A 18 -4.32 1.99 14.60
N GLU A 19 -4.16 0.68 14.38
CA GLU A 19 -3.84 -0.28 15.44
C GLU A 19 -2.32 -0.29 15.67
N GLU A 20 -1.87 0.06 16.87
CA GLU A 20 -0.43 0.05 17.23
C GLU A 20 0.22 -1.33 17.08
N SER A 21 -0.57 -2.41 17.13
CA SER A 21 -0.10 -3.79 16.98
C SER A 21 0.19 -4.20 15.53
N LYS A 22 -0.09 -3.33 14.56
CA LYS A 22 0.11 -3.62 13.13
C LYS A 22 1.40 -2.96 12.64
N GLU A 23 2.19 -3.77 11.94
CA GLU A 23 3.35 -3.34 11.18
C GLU A 23 2.94 -2.36 10.07
N GLY A 24 3.90 -1.52 9.67
CA GLY A 24 3.70 -0.50 8.65
C GLY A 24 3.96 0.90 9.19
N TYR A 25 4.31 1.79 8.28
CA TYR A 25 4.59 3.19 8.59
C TYR A 25 3.32 3.87 9.12
N ASP A 26 3.44 4.68 10.16
CA ASP A 26 2.39 5.63 10.51
C ASP A 26 2.15 6.58 9.33
N VAL A 27 0.89 6.99 9.13
CA VAL A 27 0.49 7.81 7.98
C VAL A 27 1.19 9.18 8.01
N LEU A 28 1.28 9.80 9.18
CA LEU A 28 1.87 11.14 9.34
C LEU A 28 3.38 11.07 9.25
N GLU A 29 4.00 10.06 9.86
CA GLU A 29 5.45 9.84 9.77
C GLU A 29 5.86 9.57 8.31
N ALA A 30 5.11 8.71 7.60
CA ALA A 30 5.39 8.43 6.19
C ALA A 30 5.29 9.69 5.35
N GLU A 31 4.25 10.50 5.57
CA GLU A 31 4.05 11.73 4.83
C GLU A 31 5.20 12.73 5.07
N GLN A 32 5.70 12.83 6.29
CA GLN A 32 6.85 13.68 6.64
C GLN A 32 8.14 13.24 5.95
N ASP A 33 8.32 11.93 5.75
CA ASP A 33 9.53 11.36 5.14
C ASP A 33 9.51 11.34 3.61
N ILE A 34 8.35 11.50 2.95
CA ILE A 34 8.23 11.50 1.48
C ILE A 34 9.29 12.38 0.79
N PRO A 35 9.56 13.64 1.20
CA PRO A 35 10.58 14.47 0.56
C PRO A 35 12.00 13.90 0.66
N ALA A 36 12.33 13.17 1.73
CA ALA A 36 13.60 12.49 1.87
C ALA A 36 13.64 11.21 1.02
N LEU A 37 12.56 10.43 1.04
CA LEU A 37 12.44 9.19 0.24
C LEU A 37 12.54 9.46 -1.27
N LEU A 38 11.97 10.57 -1.75
CA LEU A 38 12.06 10.97 -3.17
C LEU A 38 13.48 11.31 -3.64
N LYS A 39 14.43 11.54 -2.73
CA LYS A 39 15.85 11.78 -3.05
C LYS A 39 16.63 10.48 -3.26
N LEU A 40 16.06 9.32 -2.90
CA LEU A 40 16.73 8.03 -3.05
C LEU A 40 16.76 7.61 -4.53
N GLU A 41 17.94 7.69 -5.14
CA GLU A 41 18.09 7.55 -6.60
C GLU A 41 17.82 6.14 -7.13
N ASN A 42 18.03 5.12 -6.29
CA ASN A 42 17.95 3.70 -6.67
C ASN A 42 16.59 3.05 -6.36
N ILE A 43 15.61 3.82 -5.90
CA ILE A 43 14.24 3.33 -5.71
C ILE A 43 13.25 4.14 -6.56
N ARG A 44 12.12 3.51 -6.86
CA ARG A 44 10.96 4.17 -7.47
C ARG A 44 9.74 3.77 -6.66
N ILE A 45 9.27 4.69 -5.83
CA ILE A 45 8.00 4.50 -5.12
C ILE A 45 6.88 4.54 -6.17
N CYS A 46 6.16 3.43 -6.32
CA CYS A 46 5.12 3.27 -7.34
C CYS A 46 3.72 2.98 -6.79
N GLY A 47 3.57 2.94 -5.47
CA GLY A 47 2.27 2.74 -4.85
C GLY A 47 2.34 2.52 -3.36
N LEU A 48 1.19 2.12 -2.80
CA LEU A 48 1.02 1.87 -1.37
C LEU A 48 0.65 0.41 -1.11
N MET A 49 0.91 -0.04 0.11
CA MET A 49 0.55 -1.36 0.60
C MET A 49 -0.09 -1.25 1.98
N THR A 50 -1.10 -2.06 2.25
CA THR A 50 -1.58 -2.27 3.63
C THR A 50 -2.11 -3.68 3.85
N MET A 51 -2.29 -4.04 5.11
CA MET A 51 -2.97 -5.25 5.56
C MET A 51 -4.19 -4.88 6.40
N ALA A 52 -5.37 -5.40 6.04
CA ALA A 52 -6.55 -5.27 6.88
C ALA A 52 -6.43 -6.15 8.14
N PRO A 53 -7.09 -5.77 9.24
CA PRO A 53 -7.20 -6.63 10.41
C PRO A 53 -7.85 -7.97 10.04
N PHE A 54 -7.48 -9.02 10.78
CA PHE A 54 -8.10 -10.33 10.60
C PHE A 54 -9.46 -10.34 11.30
N THR A 55 -10.48 -9.90 10.57
CA THR A 55 -11.87 -9.78 11.01
C THR A 55 -12.80 -10.38 9.94
N GLU A 56 -13.98 -10.85 10.34
CA GLU A 56 -15.05 -11.23 9.41
C GLU A 56 -15.93 -10.04 9.01
N ASP A 57 -15.76 -8.88 9.66
CA ASP A 57 -16.49 -7.66 9.32
C ASP A 57 -15.96 -7.06 7.99
N ALA A 58 -16.77 -7.26 6.94
CA ALA A 58 -16.48 -6.75 5.61
C ALA A 58 -16.39 -5.21 5.56
N GLU A 59 -17.12 -4.49 6.41
CA GLU A 59 -17.11 -3.03 6.43
C GLU A 59 -15.85 -2.48 7.13
N GLU A 60 -15.31 -3.18 8.13
CA GLU A 60 -13.99 -2.84 8.69
C GLU A 60 -12.89 -2.98 7.64
N GLN A 61 -12.88 -4.09 6.91
CA GLN A 61 -11.94 -4.31 5.80
C GLN A 61 -12.09 -3.24 4.71
N ARG A 62 -13.34 -2.92 4.34
CA ARG A 62 -13.65 -1.89 3.34
C ARG A 62 -13.13 -0.52 3.76
N LYS A 63 -13.33 -0.13 5.03
CA LYS A 63 -12.83 1.15 5.57
C LYS A 63 -11.31 1.25 5.44
N VAL A 64 -10.58 0.18 5.77
CA VAL A 64 -9.12 0.13 5.65
C VAL A 64 -8.67 0.30 4.19
N PHE A 65 -9.23 -0.48 3.26
CA PHE A 65 -8.84 -0.40 1.85
C PHE A 65 -9.23 0.93 1.19
N ARG A 66 -10.40 1.48 1.54
CA ARG A 66 -10.82 2.81 1.10
C ARG A 66 -9.87 3.89 1.58
N LYS A 67 -9.46 3.85 2.85
CA LYS A 67 -8.49 4.80 3.41
C LYS A 67 -7.17 4.78 2.64
N LEU A 68 -6.64 3.59 2.34
CA LEU A 68 -5.40 3.48 1.55
C LEU A 68 -5.55 4.07 0.14
N ARG A 69 -6.68 3.84 -0.53
CA ARG A 69 -6.95 4.45 -1.84
C ARG A 69 -7.00 5.97 -1.77
N ILE A 70 -7.72 6.53 -0.81
CA ILE A 70 -7.81 7.98 -0.61
C ILE A 70 -6.41 8.56 -0.34
N LEU A 71 -5.63 7.92 0.53
CA LEU A 71 -4.26 8.33 0.83
C LEU A 71 -3.37 8.35 -0.42
N LYS A 72 -3.46 7.33 -1.28
CA LYS A 72 -2.77 7.30 -2.57
C LYS A 72 -3.15 8.50 -3.44
N GLU A 73 -4.45 8.82 -3.53
CA GLU A 73 -4.94 9.96 -4.33
C GLU A 73 -4.42 11.30 -3.78
N GLU A 74 -4.39 11.47 -2.46
CA GLU A 74 -3.87 12.65 -1.78
C GLU A 74 -2.37 12.82 -2.01
N TRP A 75 -1.58 11.76 -1.78
CA TRP A 75 -0.14 11.79 -1.97
C TRP A 75 0.24 11.96 -3.45
N ASN A 76 -0.53 11.41 -4.38
CA ASN A 76 -0.36 11.68 -5.80
C ASN A 76 -0.48 13.17 -6.13
N LYS A 77 -1.52 13.84 -5.63
CA LYS A 77 -1.71 15.28 -5.85
C LYS A 77 -0.60 16.12 -5.21
N LYS A 78 -0.16 15.74 -4.01
CA LYS A 78 0.77 16.55 -3.21
C LYS A 78 2.24 16.35 -3.55
N TYR A 79 2.65 15.12 -3.86
CA TYR A 79 4.08 14.77 -3.95
C TYR A 79 4.45 13.99 -5.20
N PHE A 80 3.60 13.08 -5.67
CA PHE A 80 4.00 12.09 -6.68
C PHE A 80 3.55 12.41 -8.11
N GLN A 81 2.68 13.40 -8.32
CA GLN A 81 2.15 13.78 -9.65
C GLN A 81 1.58 12.57 -10.40
N ASP A 82 0.64 11.87 -9.76
CA ASP A 82 -0.03 10.67 -10.30
C ASP A 82 0.87 9.46 -10.59
N LYS A 83 2.13 9.47 -10.13
CA LYS A 83 3.08 8.36 -10.32
C LYS A 83 2.84 7.16 -9.39
N LEU A 84 2.09 7.31 -8.30
CA LEU A 84 1.61 6.16 -7.54
C LEU A 84 0.49 5.51 -8.34
N THR A 85 0.74 4.34 -8.89
CA THR A 85 -0.24 3.56 -9.66
C THR A 85 -0.79 2.40 -8.84
N GLU A 86 0.04 1.82 -7.96
CA GLU A 86 -0.27 0.56 -7.30
C GLU A 86 -0.97 0.72 -5.94
N LEU A 87 -1.91 -0.21 -5.68
CA LEU A 87 -2.48 -0.48 -4.37
C LEU A 87 -2.36 -1.98 -4.11
N SER A 88 -1.39 -2.35 -3.26
CA SER A 88 -1.22 -3.71 -2.78
C SER A 88 -2.04 -3.90 -1.52
N MET A 89 -3.23 -4.46 -1.68
CA MET A 89 -4.15 -4.73 -0.58
C MET A 89 -5.09 -5.89 -0.92
N GLY A 90 -5.51 -6.63 0.09
CA GLY A 90 -6.29 -7.86 -0.08
C GLY A 90 -5.44 -9.12 -0.16
N MET A 91 -5.86 -10.10 0.63
CA MET A 91 -5.34 -11.44 0.79
C MET A 91 -6.44 -12.48 0.52
N SER A 92 -6.16 -13.76 0.77
CA SER A 92 -7.08 -14.87 0.46
C SER A 92 -8.51 -14.74 1.02
N ASN A 93 -8.73 -13.97 2.08
CA ASN A 93 -10.03 -13.85 2.75
C ASN A 93 -10.83 -12.62 2.31
N ASP A 94 -10.16 -11.56 1.85
CA ASP A 94 -10.70 -10.20 1.71
C ASP A 94 -10.40 -9.56 0.34
N TYR A 95 -9.70 -10.28 -0.57
CA TYR A 95 -9.32 -9.77 -1.88
C TYR A 95 -10.51 -9.26 -2.72
N LYS A 96 -11.72 -9.83 -2.56
CA LYS A 96 -12.91 -9.36 -3.28
C LYS A 96 -13.29 -7.94 -2.88
N ILE A 97 -13.20 -7.62 -1.57
CA ILE A 97 -13.49 -6.28 -1.06
C ILE A 97 -12.36 -5.34 -1.47
N ALA A 98 -11.10 -5.79 -1.41
CA ALA A 98 -9.95 -5.03 -1.88
C ALA A 98 -10.08 -4.63 -3.37
N LEU A 99 -10.51 -5.56 -4.24
CA LEU A 99 -10.76 -5.27 -5.65
C LEU A 99 -11.87 -4.21 -5.85
N GLN A 100 -12.96 -4.28 -5.07
CA GLN A 100 -14.03 -3.28 -5.12
C GLN A 100 -13.55 -1.89 -4.70
N GLU A 101 -12.59 -1.80 -3.77
CA GLU A 101 -11.99 -0.54 -3.33
C GLU A 101 -10.74 -0.15 -4.14
N GLY A 102 -10.45 -0.83 -5.25
CA GLY A 102 -9.46 -0.41 -6.25
C GLY A 102 -8.07 -1.04 -6.12
N ALA A 103 -7.93 -2.20 -5.47
CA ALA A 103 -6.67 -2.93 -5.41
C ALA A 103 -6.14 -3.25 -6.82
N THR A 104 -4.86 -3.00 -7.05
CA THR A 104 -4.15 -3.37 -8.29
C THR A 104 -3.29 -4.61 -8.10
N MET A 105 -2.92 -4.92 -6.84
CA MET A 105 -2.17 -6.10 -6.46
C MET A 105 -2.89 -6.80 -5.28
N ILE A 106 -3.29 -8.05 -5.50
CA ILE A 106 -3.83 -8.94 -4.46
C ILE A 106 -2.84 -10.06 -4.13
N ARG A 107 -2.81 -10.50 -2.87
CA ARG A 107 -1.81 -11.44 -2.35
C ARG A 107 -2.45 -12.76 -1.95
N LEU A 108 -2.56 -13.69 -2.90
CA LEU A 108 -3.25 -14.96 -2.70
C LEU A 108 -2.28 -16.10 -2.40
N GLY A 109 -2.23 -16.55 -1.14
CA GLY A 109 -1.52 -17.76 -0.75
C GLY A 109 -2.49 -18.95 -0.69
N ARG A 110 -3.30 -19.00 0.37
CA ARG A 110 -4.20 -20.13 0.64
C ARG A 110 -5.14 -20.45 -0.51
N LYS A 111 -5.69 -19.44 -1.20
CA LYS A 111 -6.62 -19.65 -2.33
C LYS A 111 -5.99 -20.26 -3.59
N ILE A 112 -4.66 -20.25 -3.72
CA ILE A 112 -3.97 -20.77 -4.91
C ILE A 112 -3.33 -22.13 -4.63
N PHE A 113 -2.71 -22.28 -3.46
CA PHE A 113 -1.87 -23.44 -3.13
C PHE A 113 -2.54 -24.49 -2.25
N TYR A 114 -3.74 -24.21 -1.73
CA TYR A 114 -4.55 -25.12 -0.91
C TYR A 114 -6.01 -25.04 -1.33
#